data_AF-A0A834YHL4-F1
#
_entry.id   AF-A0A834YHL4-F1
#
_cell.length_a   1.000
_cell.length_b   1.000
_cell.length_c   1.000
_cell.angle_alpha   90.00
_cell.angle_beta   90.00
_cell.angle_gamma   90.00
#
_symmetry.space_group_name_H-M   'P 1'
#
loop_
_entity.id
_entity.type
_entity.pdbx_description
1 polymer ?
#
loop_
_entity_poly.entity_id
_entity_poly.type
_entity_poly.pdbx_seq_one_letter_code
_entity_poly.pdbx_strand_id
1 'polypeptide(L)'
;MEIQKIDSNYYPETLHRLFIVNAGSGFRVLWNSLKVFLDAHTVAKIQVLGSNYQSNLVEIIDPSNLPTFLGGTCACSGYGGCLLSDKGPWNNPEITELLQVNISVLQENLIFHSATSDHTK
;
A
#
# COMPACT_ATOMS: atom_id res chain seq x y z
N MET A 1 -11.72 11.62 -12.82
CA MET A 1 -11.05 12.38 -11.74
C MET A 1 -11.60 12.05 -10.34
N GLU A 2 -12.69 11.28 -10.22
CA GLU A 2 -13.31 11.01 -8.91
C GLU A 2 -12.45 10.18 -7.96
N ILE A 3 -11.74 9.15 -8.46
CA ILE A 3 -10.85 8.33 -7.61
C ILE A 3 -9.76 9.17 -6.94
N GLN A 4 -9.06 10.02 -7.71
CA GLN A 4 -8.03 10.90 -7.16
C GLN A 4 -8.59 11.89 -6.12
N LYS A 5 -9.81 12.39 -6.32
CA LYS A 5 -10.47 13.26 -5.33
C LYS A 5 -10.79 12.50 -4.05
N ILE A 6 -11.28 11.27 -4.14
CA ILE A 6 -11.60 10.44 -2.97
C ILE A 6 -10.31 10.15 -2.19
N ASP A 7 -9.26 9.68 -2.86
CA ASP A 7 -7.98 9.37 -2.24
C ASP A 7 -7.37 10.61 -1.56
N SER A 8 -7.37 11.75 -2.25
CA SER A 8 -6.79 12.99 -1.72
C SER A 8 -7.57 13.59 -0.56
N ASN A 9 -8.91 13.49 -0.56
CA ASN A 9 -9.74 14.17 0.43
C ASN A 9 -10.01 13.31 1.68
N TYR A 10 -10.12 12.00 1.53
CA TYR A 10 -10.53 11.10 2.61
C TYR A 10 -9.40 10.20 3.12
N TYR A 11 -8.35 9.98 2.32
CA TYR A 11 -7.22 9.12 2.68
C TYR A 11 -5.88 9.83 2.46
N PRO A 12 -5.70 11.06 2.98
CA PRO A 12 -4.44 11.78 2.84
C PRO A 12 -3.30 10.96 3.48
N GLU A 13 -2.12 11.03 2.86
CA GLU A 13 -0.90 10.36 3.35
C GLU A 13 -0.90 8.82 3.37
N THR A 14 -1.90 8.17 2.80
CA THR A 14 -1.89 6.70 2.65
C THR A 14 -0.91 6.21 1.58
N LEU A 15 -0.63 7.02 0.57
CA LEU A 15 0.33 6.69 -0.48
C LEU A 15 1.76 6.96 0.00
N HIS A 16 2.56 5.88 0.11
CA HIS A 16 4.00 5.98 0.40
C HIS A 16 4.86 6.02 -0.88
N ARG A 17 4.62 5.11 -1.83
CA ARG A 17 5.39 5.01 -3.09
C ARG A 17 4.51 4.47 -4.21
N LEU A 18 4.63 5.05 -5.40
CA LEU A 18 3.90 4.66 -6.61
C LEU A 18 4.88 4.39 -7.74
N PHE A 19 4.73 3.24 -8.40
CA PHE A 19 5.55 2.85 -9.56
C PHE A 19 4.71 2.78 -10.80
N ILE A 20 5.17 3.44 -11.86
CA ILE A 20 4.67 3.24 -13.22
C ILE A 20 5.78 2.52 -13.99
N VAL A 21 5.57 1.26 -14.30
CA VAL A 21 6.55 0.40 -14.97
C VAL A 21 6.25 0.25 -16.45
N ASN A 22 7.25 -0.19 -17.22
CA ASN A 22 7.13 -0.35 -18.67
C ASN A 22 6.70 0.95 -19.39
N ALA A 23 7.09 2.11 -18.85
CA ALA A 23 6.73 3.40 -19.42
C ALA A 23 7.60 3.71 -20.64
N GLY A 24 6.97 3.82 -21.81
CA GLY A 24 7.61 4.22 -23.05
C GLY A 24 8.12 5.67 -23.03
N SER A 25 8.92 6.03 -24.02
CA SER A 25 9.50 7.39 -24.15
C SER A 25 8.42 8.49 -24.18
N GLY A 26 7.31 8.26 -24.90
CA GLY A 26 6.19 9.20 -24.95
C GLY A 26 5.54 9.45 -23.58
N PHE A 27 5.37 8.40 -22.76
CA PHE A 27 4.83 8.54 -21.41
C PHE A 27 5.77 9.35 -20.52
N ARG A 28 7.08 9.15 -20.63
CA ARG A 28 8.08 9.92 -19.85
C ARG A 28 8.04 11.42 -20.19
N VAL A 29 7.87 11.75 -21.48
CA VAL A 29 7.70 13.14 -21.91
C VAL A 29 6.42 13.73 -21.32
N LEU A 30 5.30 13.02 -21.43
CA LEU A 30 4.02 13.44 -20.85
C LEU A 30 4.13 13.64 -19.33
N TRP A 31 4.77 12.70 -18.63
CA TRP A 31 4.98 12.77 -17.19
C TRP A 31 5.77 14.01 -16.78
N ASN A 32 6.80 14.40 -17.56
CA ASN A 32 7.54 15.63 -17.30
C ASN A 32 6.66 16.88 -17.38
N SER A 33 5.71 16.93 -18.31
CA SER A 33 4.73 18.03 -18.39
C SER A 33 3.73 17.99 -17.23
N LEU A 34 3.26 16.80 -16.84
CA LEU A 34 2.26 16.64 -15.77
C LEU A 34 2.81 16.99 -14.38
N LYS A 35 4.10 16.71 -14.11
CA LYS A 35 4.74 17.05 -12.83
C LYS A 35 4.65 18.52 -12.46
N VAL A 36 4.56 19.43 -13.44
CA VAL A 36 4.45 20.88 -13.20
C VAL A 36 3.12 21.25 -12.51
N PHE A 37 2.09 20.42 -12.68
CA PHE A 37 0.77 20.64 -12.10
C PHE A 37 0.56 19.90 -10.77
N LEU A 38 1.51 19.04 -10.38
CA LEU A 38 1.44 18.26 -9.16
C LEU A 38 2.33 18.90 -8.08
N ASP A 39 1.90 18.80 -6.82
CA ASP A 39 2.72 19.26 -5.71
C ASP A 39 3.98 18.40 -5.54
N ALA A 40 5.03 18.98 -4.96
CA ALA A 40 6.32 18.32 -4.83
C ALA A 40 6.26 17.03 -3.99
N HIS A 41 5.33 16.95 -3.02
CA HIS A 41 5.18 15.77 -2.18
C HIS A 41 4.58 14.60 -2.95
N THR A 42 3.56 14.85 -3.78
CA THR A 42 2.99 13.86 -4.69
C THR A 42 4.00 13.41 -5.74
N VAL A 43 4.75 14.34 -6.34
CA VAL A 43 5.79 14.00 -7.33
C VAL A 43 6.89 13.13 -6.73
N ALA A 44 7.32 13.40 -5.50
CA ALA A 44 8.37 12.63 -4.83
C ALA A 44 7.99 11.16 -4.58
N LYS A 45 6.69 10.87 -4.48
CA LYS A 45 6.16 9.51 -4.27
C LYS A 45 6.11 8.69 -5.57
N ILE A 46 6.15 9.32 -6.75
CA ILE A 46 5.90 8.67 -8.05
C ILE A 46 7.18 8.43 -8.84
N GLN A 47 7.43 7.17 -9.19
CA GLN A 47 8.58 6.73 -9.99
C GLN A 47 8.13 6.16 -11.33
N VAL A 48 8.56 6.80 -12.42
CA VAL A 48 8.23 6.38 -13.79
C VAL A 48 9.43 5.64 -14.40
N LEU A 49 9.31 4.32 -14.49
CA LEU A 49 10.35 3.39 -14.89
C LEU A 49 10.12 2.88 -16.31
N GLY A 50 11.21 2.64 -17.04
CA GLY A 50 11.18 2.18 -18.44
C GLY A 50 10.96 0.67 -18.53
N SER A 51 11.50 0.02 -19.57
CA SER A 51 11.50 -1.44 -19.71
C SER A 51 12.38 -2.16 -18.67
N ASN A 52 13.48 -1.55 -18.25
CA ASN A 52 14.42 -2.11 -17.28
C ASN A 52 14.03 -1.75 -15.83
N TYR A 53 12.76 -1.97 -15.46
CA TYR A 53 12.22 -1.54 -14.17
C TYR A 53 12.49 -2.53 -13.03
N GLN A 54 12.71 -3.81 -13.35
CA GLN A 54 12.70 -4.91 -12.37
C GLN A 54 13.71 -4.71 -11.23
N SER A 55 14.93 -4.25 -11.53
CA SER A 55 15.96 -3.97 -10.52
C SER A 55 15.53 -2.93 -9.49
N ASN A 56 14.74 -1.95 -9.90
CA ASN A 56 14.23 -0.91 -8.99
C ASN A 56 13.15 -1.47 -8.06
N LEU A 57 12.33 -2.41 -8.55
CA LEU A 57 11.29 -3.03 -7.72
C LEU A 57 11.90 -3.96 -6.66
N VAL A 58 12.85 -4.81 -7.06
CA VAL A 58 13.45 -5.81 -6.14
C VAL A 58 14.37 -5.21 -5.08
N GLU A 59 14.85 -3.97 -5.28
CA GLU A 59 15.58 -3.23 -4.25
C GLU A 59 14.69 -2.90 -3.04
N ILE A 60 13.36 -2.85 -3.24
CA ILE A 60 12.42 -2.32 -2.25
C ILE A 60 11.41 -3.38 -1.83
N ILE A 61 11.09 -4.31 -2.73
CA ILE A 61 10.13 -5.40 -2.52
C ILE A 61 10.90 -6.70 -2.57
N ASP A 62 10.81 -7.49 -1.50
CA ASP A 62 11.40 -8.82 -1.48
C ASP A 62 10.89 -9.65 -2.69
N PRO A 63 11.78 -10.33 -3.45
CA PRO A 63 11.37 -11.09 -4.63
C PRO A 63 10.24 -12.09 -4.37
N SER A 64 10.17 -12.69 -3.18
CA SER A 64 9.12 -13.65 -2.81
C SER A 64 7.73 -13.02 -2.63
N ASN A 65 7.67 -11.70 -2.50
CA ASN A 65 6.44 -10.90 -2.40
C ASN A 65 6.08 -10.20 -3.72
N LEU A 66 6.97 -10.24 -4.72
CA LEU A 66 6.74 -9.62 -6.03
C LEU A 66 6.27 -10.69 -7.05
N PRO A 67 5.21 -10.43 -7.84
CA PRO A 67 4.77 -11.35 -8.89
C PRO A 67 5.86 -11.66 -9.92
N THR A 68 5.86 -12.89 -10.46
CA THR A 68 6.83 -13.33 -11.48
C THR A 68 6.83 -12.45 -12.73
N PHE A 69 5.67 -12.00 -13.19
CA PHE A 69 5.56 -11.12 -14.36
C PHE A 69 6.11 -9.69 -14.14
N LEU A 70 6.40 -9.32 -12.89
CA LEU A 70 7.09 -8.07 -12.52
C LEU A 70 8.56 -8.28 -12.15
N GLY A 71 9.09 -9.50 -12.32
CA GLY A 71 10.49 -9.84 -12.04
C GLY A 71 10.76 -10.44 -10.66
N GLY A 72 9.72 -10.81 -9.90
CA GLY A 72 9.86 -11.54 -8.63
C GLY A 72 9.72 -13.05 -8.78
N THR A 73 9.45 -13.72 -7.66
CA THR A 73 9.28 -15.19 -7.58
C THR A 73 7.91 -15.62 -7.04
N CYS A 74 7.01 -14.66 -6.73
CA CYS A 74 5.66 -14.99 -6.27
C CYS A 74 4.77 -15.44 -7.44
N ALA A 75 4.18 -16.63 -7.34
CA ALA A 75 3.30 -17.19 -8.37
C ALA A 75 1.85 -17.43 -7.90
N CYS A 76 1.58 -17.47 -6.59
CA CYS A 76 0.27 -17.80 -6.00
C CYS A 76 -0.46 -18.96 -6.70
N SER A 77 0.25 -20.06 -6.98
CA SER A 77 -0.25 -21.20 -7.78
C SER A 77 -1.53 -21.83 -7.22
N GLY A 78 -1.68 -21.90 -5.91
CA GLY A 78 -2.88 -22.43 -5.24
C GLY A 78 -4.15 -21.57 -5.38
N TYR A 79 -4.02 -20.34 -5.90
CA TYR A 79 -5.10 -19.35 -5.99
C TYR A 79 -5.42 -18.93 -7.43
N GLY A 80 -4.87 -19.64 -8.43
CA GLY A 80 -5.04 -19.26 -9.84
C GLY A 80 -4.16 -18.08 -10.29
N GLY A 81 -3.14 -17.71 -9.52
CA GLY A 81 -2.17 -16.67 -9.85
C GLY A 81 -2.28 -15.41 -8.97
N CYS A 82 -1.26 -14.55 -9.04
CA CYS A 82 -1.17 -13.35 -8.18
C CYS A 82 -2.30 -12.34 -8.40
N LEU A 83 -2.95 -12.33 -9.57
CA LEU A 83 -4.07 -11.41 -9.85
C LEU A 83 -5.38 -11.83 -9.18
N LEU A 84 -5.49 -13.08 -8.75
CA LEU A 84 -6.69 -13.65 -8.12
C LEU A 84 -6.46 -13.97 -6.63
N SER A 85 -5.26 -13.72 -6.14
CA SER A 85 -4.84 -14.06 -4.79
C SER A 85 -4.81 -12.83 -3.90
N ASP A 86 -5.43 -12.94 -2.72
CA ASP A 86 -5.31 -11.95 -1.65
C ASP A 86 -4.20 -12.33 -0.65
N LYS A 87 -3.02 -12.74 -1.14
CA LYS A 87 -1.91 -13.16 -0.24
C LYS A 87 -1.35 -11.94 0.51
N GLY A 88 -1.34 -12.00 1.85
CA GLY A 88 -0.68 -10.98 2.68
C GLY A 88 -0.68 -11.32 4.17
N PRO A 89 -0.03 -10.50 5.02
CA PRO A 89 0.03 -10.71 6.47
C PRO A 89 -1.34 -10.78 7.17
N TRP A 90 -2.35 -10.11 6.61
CA TRP A 90 -3.73 -10.14 7.12
C TRP A 90 -4.40 -11.52 7.04
N ASN A 91 -3.82 -12.47 6.30
CA ASN A 91 -4.28 -13.86 6.23
C ASN A 91 -3.42 -14.82 7.08
N ASN A 92 -2.49 -14.30 7.90
CA ASN A 92 -1.72 -15.10 8.85
C ASN A 92 -2.51 -15.25 10.17
N PRO A 93 -2.85 -16.48 10.61
CA PRO A 93 -3.63 -16.71 11.82
C PRO A 93 -2.97 -16.11 13.07
N GLU A 94 -1.65 -16.22 13.21
CA GLU A 94 -0.91 -15.67 14.35
C GLU A 94 -1.04 -14.14 14.42
N ILE A 95 -0.92 -13.47 13.26
CA ILE A 95 -1.07 -12.01 13.19
C ILE A 95 -2.51 -11.60 13.50
N THR A 96 -3.50 -12.32 12.95
CA THR A 96 -4.91 -12.01 13.19
C THR A 96 -5.32 -12.23 14.64
N GLU A 97 -4.80 -13.26 15.30
CA GLU A 97 -5.06 -13.53 16.70
C GLU A 97 -4.46 -12.44 17.60
N LEU A 98 -3.20 -12.04 17.34
CA LEU A 98 -2.56 -10.93 18.05
C LEU A 98 -3.34 -9.61 17.90
N LEU A 99 -3.86 -9.32 16.70
CA LEU A 99 -4.69 -8.14 16.47
C LEU A 99 -6.01 -8.22 17.24
N GLN A 100 -6.65 -9.39 17.25
CA GLN A 100 -7.90 -9.59 17.98
C GLN A 100 -7.73 -9.38 19.48
N VAL A 101 -6.65 -9.93 20.06
CA VAL A 101 -6.30 -9.73 21.47
C VAL A 101 -6.03 -8.25 21.78
N ASN A 102 -5.27 -7.56 20.94
CA ASN A 102 -5.00 -6.14 21.13
C ASN A 102 -6.28 -5.31 21.06
N ILE A 103 -7.18 -5.61 20.13
CA ILE A 103 -8.47 -4.93 20.01
C ILE A 103 -9.33 -5.18 21.26
N SER A 104 -9.39 -6.41 21.78
CA SER A 104 -10.16 -6.70 23.00
C SER A 104 -9.58 -5.99 24.22
N VAL A 105 -8.25 -5.94 24.37
CA VAL A 105 -7.60 -5.19 25.45
C VAL A 105 -7.88 -3.68 25.34
N LEU A 106 -7.86 -3.12 24.13
CA LEU A 106 -8.21 -1.71 23.91
C LEU A 106 -9.67 -1.42 24.25
N GLN A 107 -10.59 -2.33 23.91
CA GLN A 107 -12.00 -2.22 24.26
C GLN A 107 -12.20 -2.28 25.78
N GLU A 108 -11.55 -3.22 26.48
CA GLU A 108 -11.61 -3.31 27.95
C GLU A 108 -11.07 -2.04 28.63
N ASN A 109 -9.96 -1.49 28.15
CA ASN A 109 -9.36 -0.27 28.68
C ASN A 109 -10.23 0.98 28.47
N LEU A 110 -10.92 1.08 27.32
CA LEU A 110 -11.88 2.16 27.04
C LEU A 110 -13.12 2.07 27.95
N ILE A 111 -13.63 0.86 28.19
CA ILE A 111 -14.74 0.63 29.11
C ILE A 111 -14.33 1.02 30.53
N PHE A 112 -13.14 0.61 30.99
CA PHE A 112 -12.63 1.00 32.30
C PHE A 112 -12.49 2.52 32.47
N HIS A 113 -11.95 3.22 31.47
CA HIS A 113 -11.84 4.69 31.52
C HIS A 113 -13.20 5.38 31.60
N SER A 114 -14.20 4.90 30.85
CA SER A 114 -15.56 5.43 30.92
C SER A 114 -16.22 5.20 32.30
N ALA A 115 -16.01 4.03 32.90
CA ALA A 115 -16.52 3.70 34.24
C ALA A 115 -15.85 4.51 35.36
N THR A 116 -14.58 4.89 35.22
CA THR A 116 -13.88 5.73 36.20
C THR A 116 -14.25 7.21 36.09
N SER A 117 -14.67 7.69 34.92
CA SER A 117 -15.09 9.09 34.73
C SER A 117 -16.44 9.40 35.37
N ASP A 118 -17.33 8.42 35.50
CA ASP A 118 -18.66 8.59 36.14
C ASP A 118 -18.60 8.61 37.68
N HIS A 119 -17.48 8.20 38.29
CA HIS A 119 -17.30 8.21 39.74
C HIS A 119 -16.66 9.50 40.31
N THR A 120 -16.41 10.52 39.48
CA THR A 120 -15.80 11.79 39.89
C THR A 120 -16.72 13.00 39.71
N LYS A 121 -18.03 12.82 39.88
CA LYS A 121 -19.00 13.91 39.97
C LYS A 121 -19.90 13.80 41.20
#